data_AF-A0A2V9QT27-F1
#
_entry.id   AF-A0A2V9QT27-F1
#
_cell.length_a   1.000
_cell.length_b   1.000
_cell.length_c   1.000
_cell.angle_alpha   90.00
_cell.angle_beta   90.00
_cell.angle_gamma   90.00
#
_symmetry.space_group_name_H-M   'P 1'
#
loop_
_entity.id
_entity.type
_entity.pdbx_description
1 polymer ?
#
loop_
_entity_poly.entity_id
_entity_poly.type
_entity_poly.pdbx_seq_one_letter_code
_entity_poly.pdbx_strand_id
1 'polypeptide(L)'
;MKSKKRNRLECELIAIGASAGGLTALSQLLGDLGPQFPAIVVVQHLDPRHKSQLPGLLSRKTRKPVKQAEDGEPVLPGNIYIGPPDEHVLISKSKIQLAHSRLIRFSRPSIDVMFVSVAATYGDRAIGIILSGSNRDGSDGIAAIKRAGGITIAQDPATAEFRVMPQAAIDTGCVDFVLPLGKMGEALSELLVKGNRRK
;
A
#
# COMPACT_ATOMS: atom_id res chain seq x y z
N MET A 1 -21.25 20.33 -25.98
CA MET A 1 -20.73 19.73 -24.73
C MET A 1 -19.86 18.54 -25.07
N LYS A 2 -18.52 18.66 -25.02
CA LYS A 2 -17.59 17.56 -25.30
C LYS A 2 -17.16 16.95 -23.96
N SER A 3 -17.59 15.71 -23.71
CA SER A 3 -17.15 14.88 -22.59
C SER A 3 -15.62 14.73 -22.63
N LYS A 4 -14.94 15.18 -21.57
CA LYS A 4 -13.48 15.07 -21.43
C LYS A 4 -13.09 13.59 -21.32
N LYS A 5 -12.29 13.11 -22.27
CA LYS A 5 -11.59 11.81 -22.20
C LYS A 5 -10.70 11.75 -20.94
N ARG A 6 -11.23 11.23 -19.82
CA ARG A 6 -10.42 10.82 -18.66
C ARG A 6 -9.74 9.49 -19.01
N ASN A 7 -8.46 9.55 -19.38
CA ASN A 7 -7.67 8.33 -19.53
C ASN A 7 -6.18 8.64 -19.28
N ARG A 8 -5.84 8.93 -18.02
CA ARG A 8 -4.48 9.01 -17.47
C ARG A 8 -4.51 8.32 -16.11
N LEU A 9 -3.67 7.30 -15.93
CA LEU A 9 -3.31 6.78 -14.61
C LEU A 9 -1.94 7.37 -14.27
N GLU A 10 -1.91 8.58 -13.73
CA GLU A 10 -0.71 9.17 -13.12
C GLU A 10 -0.70 8.75 -11.65
N CYS A 11 -0.34 7.48 -11.40
CA CYS A 11 -0.17 7.02 -10.03
C CYS A 11 1.08 7.70 -9.41
N GLU A 12 0.90 8.40 -8.31
CA GLU A 12 1.96 9.08 -7.58
C GLU A 12 2.36 8.33 -6.29
N LEU A 13 1.44 7.54 -5.72
CA LEU A 13 1.67 6.78 -4.50
C LEU A 13 0.96 5.42 -4.52
N ILE A 14 1.69 4.37 -4.17
CA ILE A 14 1.14 3.06 -3.84
C ILE A 14 1.19 2.89 -2.32
N ALA A 15 0.04 2.66 -1.70
CA ALA A 15 -0.09 2.37 -0.28
C ALA A 15 -0.37 0.87 -0.08
N ILE A 16 0.43 0.20 0.76
CA ILE A 16 0.34 -1.25 0.95
C ILE A 16 0.09 -1.58 2.42
N GLY A 17 -0.95 -2.36 2.70
CA GLY A 17 -1.27 -2.90 4.02
C GLY A 17 -1.02 -4.41 4.09
N ALA A 18 -0.35 -4.87 5.15
CA ALA A 18 -0.08 -6.28 5.38
C ALA A 18 0.00 -6.64 6.88
N SER A 19 -0.13 -7.93 7.21
CA SER A 19 -0.02 -8.45 8.57
C SER A 19 0.66 -9.83 8.58
N ALA A 20 0.05 -10.85 9.18
CA ALA A 20 0.61 -12.21 9.17
C ALA A 20 0.84 -12.70 7.72
N GLY A 21 2.01 -13.28 7.45
CA GLY A 21 2.47 -13.63 6.09
C GLY A 21 2.90 -12.44 5.21
N GLY A 22 2.84 -11.22 5.75
CA GLY A 22 3.13 -9.99 5.02
C GLY A 22 4.58 -9.87 4.56
N LEU A 23 5.57 -10.36 5.32
CA LEU A 23 6.98 -10.35 4.89
C LEU A 23 7.18 -11.12 3.58
N THR A 24 6.58 -12.31 3.47
CA THR A 24 6.65 -13.14 2.25
C THR A 24 5.97 -12.42 1.09
N ALA A 25 4.75 -11.90 1.31
CA ALA A 25 3.99 -11.20 0.30
C ALA A 25 4.69 -9.92 -0.21
N LEU A 26 5.18 -9.08 0.71
CA LEU A 26 5.94 -7.87 0.39
C LEU A 26 7.23 -8.20 -0.34
N SER A 27 7.97 -9.22 0.10
CA SER A 27 9.23 -9.63 -0.53
C SER A 27 9.04 -10.01 -2.00
N GLN A 28 7.99 -10.78 -2.29
CA GLN A 28 7.68 -11.19 -3.65
C GLN A 28 7.20 -10.00 -4.49
N LEU A 29 6.20 -9.27 -4.00
CA LEU A 29 5.66 -8.11 -4.70
C LEU A 29 6.74 -7.08 -5.05
N LEU A 30 7.59 -6.71 -4.08
CA LEU A 30 8.64 -5.70 -4.26
C LEU A 30 9.83 -6.21 -5.08
N GLY A 31 10.05 -7.53 -5.12
CA GLY A 31 11.04 -8.18 -5.97
C GLY A 31 10.67 -8.16 -7.45
N ASP A 32 9.37 -8.28 -7.75
CA ASP A 32 8.84 -8.34 -9.11
C ASP A 32 8.56 -6.96 -9.74
N LEU A 33 8.69 -5.89 -8.95
CA LEU A 33 8.44 -4.52 -9.41
C LEU A 33 9.52 -4.04 -10.41
N GLY A 34 9.08 -3.55 -11.56
CA GLY A 34 9.94 -2.96 -12.60
C GLY A 34 10.81 -1.78 -12.12
N PRO A 35 11.82 -1.34 -12.90
CA PRO A 35 12.82 -0.38 -12.44
C PRO A 35 12.28 1.02 -12.10
N GLN A 36 11.18 1.43 -12.75
CA GLN A 36 10.50 2.69 -12.49
C GLN A 36 9.18 2.43 -11.76
N PHE A 37 8.97 3.12 -10.65
CA PHE A 37 7.79 2.98 -9.81
C PHE A 37 7.56 4.29 -9.03
N PRO A 38 6.30 4.61 -8.69
CA PRO A 38 5.98 5.75 -7.82
C PRO A 38 6.54 5.55 -6.41
N ALA A 39 6.28 6.47 -5.49
CA ALA A 39 6.57 6.22 -4.09
C ALA A 39 5.72 5.04 -3.59
N ILE A 40 6.25 4.27 -2.64
CA ILE A 40 5.52 3.19 -1.98
C ILE A 40 5.58 3.42 -0.48
N VAL A 41 4.42 3.41 0.19
CA VAL A 41 4.35 3.46 1.65
C VAL A 41 3.68 2.18 2.14
N VAL A 42 4.32 1.52 3.10
CA VAL A 42 3.90 0.21 3.61
C VAL A 42 3.59 0.31 5.10
N VAL A 43 2.39 -0.14 5.47
CA VAL A 43 2.06 -0.47 6.86
C VAL A 43 2.01 -1.99 7.00
N GLN A 44 2.89 -2.50 7.84
CA GLN A 44 2.92 -3.88 8.28
C GLN A 44 2.55 -3.90 9.76
N HIS A 45 1.60 -4.75 10.18
CA HIS A 45 1.41 -5.01 11.60
C HIS A 45 2.64 -5.68 12.18
N LEU A 46 3.25 -5.04 13.17
CA LEU A 46 4.49 -5.44 13.84
C LEU A 46 4.30 -5.43 15.35
N ASP A 47 5.09 -6.23 16.07
CA ASP A 47 5.13 -6.17 17.53
C ASP A 47 5.77 -4.85 17.98
N PRO A 48 5.08 -4.00 18.77
CA PRO A 48 5.59 -2.72 19.23
C PRO A 48 6.81 -2.83 20.16
N ARG A 49 7.09 -4.02 20.73
CA ARG A 49 8.19 -4.22 21.68
C ARG A 49 9.55 -4.44 21.02
N HIS A 50 9.58 -4.61 19.70
CA HIS A 50 10.78 -5.00 18.97
C HIS A 50 11.11 -4.02 17.86
N LYS A 51 12.40 -3.69 17.70
CA LYS A 51 12.87 -2.93 16.54
C LYS A 51 12.56 -3.71 15.27
N SER A 52 11.87 -3.07 14.33
CA SER A 52 11.56 -3.69 13.04
C SER A 52 12.82 -3.97 12.23
N GLN A 53 13.03 -5.24 11.88
CA GLN A 53 14.06 -5.64 10.92
C GLN A 53 13.52 -5.63 9.47
N LEU A 54 12.25 -5.29 9.28
CA LEU A 54 11.56 -5.40 8.00
C LEU A 54 12.23 -4.62 6.87
N PRO A 55 12.69 -3.36 7.04
CA PRO A 55 13.39 -2.65 5.97
C PRO A 55 14.63 -3.42 5.51
N GLY A 56 15.46 -3.91 6.43
CA GLY A 56 16.68 -4.65 6.12
C GLY A 56 16.41 -6.00 5.46
N LEU A 57 15.32 -6.69 5.83
CA LEU A 57 14.90 -7.94 5.19
C LEU A 57 14.42 -7.70 3.76
N LEU A 58 13.62 -6.67 3.53
CA LEU A 58 13.11 -6.31 2.21
C LEU A 58 14.20 -5.78 1.28
N SER A 59 15.16 -5.00 1.78
CA SER A 59 16.33 -4.54 1.02
C SER A 59 17.17 -5.68 0.44
N ARG A 60 17.11 -6.89 1.02
CA ARG A 60 17.81 -8.08 0.48
C ARG A 60 17.04 -8.75 -0.66
N LYS A 61 15.76 -8.41 -0.84
CA LYS A 61 14.85 -9.02 -1.81
C LYS A 61 14.60 -8.12 -3.03
N THR A 62 14.97 -6.85 -2.96
CA THR A 62 14.83 -5.91 -4.06
C THR A 62 16.02 -4.97 -4.15
N ARG A 63 16.35 -4.51 -5.37
CA ARG A 63 17.40 -3.48 -5.58
C ARG A 63 16.90 -2.05 -5.31
N LYS A 64 15.66 -1.90 -4.87
CA LYS A 64 15.00 -0.61 -4.63
C LYS A 64 15.40 -0.05 -3.27
N PRO A 65 15.48 1.27 -3.12
CA PRO A 65 15.64 1.90 -1.81
C PRO A 65 14.46 1.54 -0.89
N VAL A 66 14.73 0.78 0.17
CA VAL A 66 13.79 0.50 1.25
C VAL A 66 14.33 1.10 2.54
N LYS A 67 13.54 1.93 3.21
CA LYS A 67 13.88 2.53 4.50
C LYS A 67 12.69 2.50 5.45
N GLN A 68 12.98 2.58 6.75
CA GLN A 68 11.94 2.94 7.72
C GLN A 68 11.56 4.41 7.50
N ALA A 69 10.28 4.73 7.60
CA ALA A 69 9.80 6.09 7.49
C ALA A 69 10.20 6.95 8.71
N GLU A 70 10.43 8.23 8.46
CA GLU A 70 10.74 9.28 9.43
C GLU A 70 9.64 10.36 9.40
N ASP A 71 9.35 10.94 10.55
CA ASP A 71 8.32 11.97 10.65
C ASP A 71 8.70 13.24 9.86
N GLY A 72 7.74 13.78 9.11
CA GLY A 72 7.91 14.99 8.32
C GLY A 72 8.67 14.83 7.01
N GLU A 73 9.17 13.63 6.68
CA GLU A 73 9.95 13.43 5.46
C GLU A 73 9.08 13.49 4.20
N PRO A 74 9.62 14.00 3.07
CA PRO A 74 8.89 14.04 1.81
C PRO A 74 8.71 12.65 1.21
N VAL A 75 7.55 12.40 0.61
CA VAL A 75 7.26 11.18 -0.15
C VAL A 75 7.87 11.35 -1.55
N LEU A 76 8.95 10.62 -1.84
CA LEU A 76 9.69 10.73 -3.10
C LEU A 76 9.48 9.51 -4.00
N PRO A 77 9.25 9.68 -5.31
CA PRO A 77 9.18 8.58 -6.27
C PRO A 77 10.41 7.66 -6.20
N GLY A 78 10.22 6.37 -6.49
CA GLY A 78 11.32 5.40 -6.48
C GLY A 78 11.82 5.01 -5.09
N ASN A 79 11.12 5.39 -4.02
CA ASN A 79 11.43 5.00 -2.64
C ASN A 79 10.33 4.15 -2.03
N ILE A 80 10.73 3.23 -1.16
CA ILE A 80 9.83 2.36 -0.37
C ILE A 80 10.01 2.72 1.10
N TYR A 81 8.94 3.23 1.70
CA TYR A 81 8.88 3.64 3.09
C TYR A 81 8.12 2.61 3.91
N ILE A 82 8.76 2.09 4.95
CA ILE A 82 8.17 1.13 5.87
C ILE A 82 7.77 1.87 7.15
N GLY A 83 6.49 1.80 7.50
CA GLY A 83 5.99 2.34 8.75
C GLY A 83 6.71 1.73 9.97
N PRO A 84 7.14 2.55 10.94
CA PRO A 84 7.70 2.04 12.17
C PRO A 84 6.64 1.32 13.02
N PRO A 85 7.07 0.42 13.91
CA PRO A 85 6.17 -0.15 14.90
C PRO A 85 5.68 0.93 15.87
N ASP A 86 4.48 0.74 16.42
CA ASP A 86 3.88 1.61 17.46
C ASP A 86 3.59 3.07 17.07
N GLU A 87 3.64 3.43 15.78
CA GLU A 87 3.22 4.75 15.30
C GLU A 87 2.29 4.62 14.10
N HIS A 88 1.23 5.42 14.03
CA HIS A 88 0.41 5.50 12.82
C HIS A 88 1.17 6.22 11.72
N VAL A 89 1.09 5.68 10.49
CA VAL A 89 1.60 6.33 9.29
C VAL A 89 0.46 7.07 8.61
N LEU A 90 0.61 8.38 8.43
CA LEU A 90 -0.33 9.21 7.69
C LEU A 90 0.42 9.93 6.57
N ILE A 91 -0.30 10.28 5.51
CA ILE A 91 0.20 11.14 4.45
C ILE A 91 -0.58 12.44 4.43
N SER A 92 0.14 13.56 4.44
CA SER A 92 -0.44 14.90 4.37
C SER A 92 0.49 15.83 3.61
N LYS A 93 -0.05 16.58 2.64
CA LYS A 93 0.73 17.51 1.79
C LYS A 93 2.00 16.85 1.19
N SER A 94 1.87 15.58 0.75
CA SER A 94 2.95 14.76 0.21
C SER A 94 4.14 14.51 1.16
N LYS A 95 3.90 14.58 2.47
CA LYS A 95 4.85 14.20 3.52
C LYS A 95 4.32 13.06 4.36
N ILE A 96 5.23 12.24 4.87
CA ILE A 96 4.91 11.24 5.89
C ILE A 96 4.75 11.96 7.22
N GLN A 97 3.72 11.58 7.97
CA GLN A 97 3.46 12.02 9.32
C GLN A 97 3.34 10.78 10.20
N LEU A 98 4.15 10.72 11.26
CA LEU A 98 4.11 9.65 12.24
C LEU A 98 3.38 10.15 13.48
N ALA A 99 2.37 9.39 13.92
CA ALA A 99 1.56 9.79 15.06
C ALA A 99 1.49 8.68 16.11
N HIS A 100 1.98 8.98 17.31
CA HIS A 100 1.77 8.17 18.50
C HIS A 100 0.44 8.52 19.17
N SER A 101 -0.67 8.13 18.52
CA SER A 101 -2.03 8.37 19.02
C SER A 101 -2.68 7.06 19.51
N ARG A 102 -3.92 7.13 19.99
CA ARG A 102 -4.67 5.95 20.47
C ARG A 102 -4.74 4.86 19.41
N LEU A 103 -4.71 3.60 19.83
CA LEU A 103 -4.92 2.45 18.96
C LEU A 103 -6.23 2.61 18.17
N ILE A 104 -6.17 2.34 16.86
CA ILE A 104 -7.35 2.27 15.99
C ILE A 104 -7.57 0.81 15.64
N ARG A 105 -8.76 0.27 15.93
CA ARG A 105 -9.08 -1.16 15.78
C ARG A 105 -8.05 -2.08 16.44
N PHE A 106 -7.57 -1.67 17.62
CA PHE A 106 -6.53 -2.35 18.42
C PHE A 106 -5.14 -2.40 17.76
N SER A 107 -4.92 -1.70 16.65
CA SER A 107 -3.67 -1.70 15.91
C SER A 107 -3.00 -0.32 15.88
N ARG A 108 -1.68 -0.33 15.97
CA ARG A 108 -0.80 0.81 15.73
C ARG A 108 0.56 0.27 15.27
N PRO A 109 0.94 0.43 13.99
CA PRO A 109 0.24 1.17 12.93
C PRO A 109 -1.08 0.52 12.49
N SER A 110 -2.05 1.35 12.06
CA SER A 110 -3.30 0.90 11.42
C SER A 110 -3.26 1.18 9.91
N ILE A 111 -3.68 0.18 9.12
CA ILE A 111 -3.76 0.27 7.65
C ILE A 111 -4.89 1.22 7.24
N ASP A 112 -6.05 1.14 7.92
CA ASP A 112 -7.19 2.04 7.67
C ASP A 112 -6.77 3.52 7.79
N VAL A 113 -6.01 3.87 8.84
CA VAL A 113 -5.52 5.24 9.05
C VAL A 113 -4.64 5.71 7.89
N MET A 114 -3.69 4.89 7.45
CA MET A 114 -2.82 5.21 6.32
C MET A 114 -3.65 5.40 5.05
N PHE A 115 -4.49 4.43 4.70
CA PHE A 115 -5.28 4.47 3.47
C PHE A 115 -6.24 5.65 3.41
N VAL A 116 -6.91 6.01 4.51
CA VAL A 116 -7.77 7.19 4.55
C VAL A 116 -6.97 8.48 4.28
N SER A 117 -5.79 8.62 4.87
CA SER A 117 -4.94 9.80 4.64
C SER A 117 -4.39 9.87 3.21
N VAL A 118 -4.05 8.71 2.62
CA VAL A 118 -3.63 8.59 1.22
C VAL A 118 -4.76 8.96 0.28
N ALA A 119 -5.98 8.45 0.52
CA ALA A 119 -7.16 8.78 -0.26
C ALA A 119 -7.44 10.29 -0.26
N ALA A 120 -7.33 10.93 0.92
CA ALA A 120 -7.53 12.37 1.05
C ALA A 120 -6.45 13.21 0.33
N THR A 121 -5.20 12.73 0.30
CA THR A 121 -4.07 13.49 -0.28
C THR A 121 -3.91 13.27 -1.79
N TYR A 122 -4.04 12.03 -2.26
CA TYR A 122 -3.74 11.66 -3.64
C TYR A 122 -4.97 11.39 -4.50
N GLY A 123 -6.13 11.08 -3.91
CA GLY A 123 -7.35 10.82 -4.66
C GLY A 123 -7.19 9.72 -5.70
N ASP A 124 -7.47 10.04 -6.97
CA ASP A 124 -7.36 9.14 -8.12
C ASP A 124 -5.93 8.82 -8.56
N ARG A 125 -4.93 9.48 -7.94
CA ARG A 125 -3.49 9.22 -8.16
C ARG A 125 -2.91 8.19 -7.19
N ALA A 126 -3.75 7.50 -6.42
CA ALA A 126 -3.34 6.47 -5.48
C ALA A 126 -3.71 5.06 -5.94
N ILE A 127 -2.87 4.09 -5.57
CA ILE A 127 -3.21 2.67 -5.57
C ILE A 127 -3.17 2.16 -4.12
N GLY A 128 -4.25 1.56 -3.65
CA GLY A 128 -4.31 0.87 -2.36
C GLY A 128 -4.18 -0.64 -2.56
N ILE A 129 -3.30 -1.30 -1.82
CA ILE A 129 -3.07 -2.75 -1.92
C ILE A 129 -3.18 -3.41 -0.55
N ILE A 130 -4.07 -4.39 -0.43
CA ILE A 130 -4.16 -5.26 0.75
C ILE A 130 -3.51 -6.62 0.45
N LEU A 131 -2.59 -7.03 1.32
CA LEU A 131 -1.91 -8.33 1.27
C LEU A 131 -2.37 -9.23 2.43
N SER A 132 -1.77 -10.41 2.52
CA SER A 132 -1.96 -11.40 3.58
C SER A 132 -2.03 -10.79 5.00
N GLY A 133 -2.99 -11.29 5.78
CA GLY A 133 -3.20 -10.87 7.17
C GLY A 133 -4.36 -11.58 7.88
N SER A 134 -4.35 -11.50 9.22
CA SER A 134 -5.28 -12.25 10.09
C SER A 134 -6.42 -11.42 10.70
N ASN A 135 -6.59 -10.17 10.29
CA ASN A 135 -7.66 -9.29 10.81
C ASN A 135 -8.28 -8.46 9.67
N ARG A 136 -9.20 -7.55 9.99
CA ARG A 136 -9.97 -6.77 9.00
C ARG A 136 -9.46 -5.34 8.80
N ASP A 137 -8.30 -4.98 9.37
CA ASP A 137 -7.73 -3.63 9.19
C ASP A 137 -7.40 -3.39 7.71
N GLY A 138 -7.66 -2.18 7.25
CA GLY A 138 -7.54 -1.78 5.85
C GLY A 138 -8.83 -1.87 5.03
N SER A 139 -9.89 -2.49 5.56
CA SER A 139 -11.19 -2.60 4.85
C SER A 139 -11.90 -1.26 4.68
N ASP A 140 -11.89 -0.40 5.71
CA ASP A 140 -12.52 0.93 5.60
C ASP A 140 -11.67 1.85 4.73
N GLY A 141 -10.35 1.70 4.86
CA GLY A 141 -9.34 2.42 4.11
C GLY A 141 -9.38 2.11 2.62
N ILE A 142 -9.51 0.83 2.23
CA ILE A 142 -9.55 0.45 0.82
C ILE A 142 -10.81 1.02 0.17
N ALA A 143 -11.94 1.01 0.89
CA ALA A 143 -13.16 1.68 0.46
C ALA A 143 -12.98 3.21 0.34
N ALA A 144 -12.18 3.83 1.20
CA ALA A 144 -11.85 5.25 1.09
C ALA A 144 -11.03 5.56 -0.16
N ILE A 145 -9.99 4.76 -0.46
CA ILE A 145 -9.20 4.89 -1.70
C ILE A 145 -10.13 4.79 -2.91
N LYS A 146 -11.02 3.78 -2.93
CA LYS A 146 -11.96 3.59 -4.03
C LYS A 146 -12.90 4.77 -4.22
N ARG A 147 -13.51 5.27 -3.13
CA ARG A 147 -14.41 6.44 -3.18
C ARG A 147 -13.70 7.71 -3.67
N ALA A 148 -12.39 7.85 -3.39
CA ALA A 148 -11.59 8.97 -3.86
C ALA A 148 -11.15 8.84 -5.33
N GLY A 149 -11.50 7.72 -6.00
CA GLY A 149 -11.20 7.47 -7.41
C GLY A 149 -9.89 6.71 -7.65
N GLY A 150 -9.19 6.30 -6.60
CA GLY A 150 -7.98 5.48 -6.70
C GLY A 150 -8.28 4.05 -7.13
N ILE A 151 -7.22 3.32 -7.51
CA ILE A 151 -7.31 1.89 -7.82
C ILE A 151 -7.11 1.09 -6.54
N THR A 152 -7.85 0.01 -6.39
CA THR A 152 -7.76 -0.88 -5.24
C THR A 152 -7.46 -2.31 -5.64
N ILE A 153 -6.51 -2.93 -4.95
CA ILE A 153 -6.04 -4.29 -5.25
C ILE A 153 -6.05 -5.09 -3.95
N ALA A 154 -6.55 -6.32 -3.99
CA ALA A 154 -6.37 -7.30 -2.93
C ALA A 154 -5.60 -8.51 -3.46
N GLN A 155 -4.69 -9.04 -2.63
CA GLN A 155 -4.12 -10.36 -2.85
C GLN A 155 -5.24 -11.40 -2.88
N ASP A 156 -5.20 -12.32 -3.84
CA ASP A 156 -6.14 -13.44 -3.90
C ASP A 156 -6.06 -14.27 -2.59
N PRO A 157 -7.17 -14.42 -1.84
CA PRO A 157 -7.24 -15.23 -0.62
C PRO A 157 -6.77 -16.68 -0.78
N ALA A 158 -6.72 -17.24 -1.99
CA ALA A 158 -6.19 -18.57 -2.28
C ALA A 158 -4.64 -18.61 -2.29
N THR A 159 -3.99 -17.47 -2.51
CA THR A 159 -2.52 -17.34 -2.50
C THR A 159 -1.99 -16.61 -1.27
N ALA A 160 -2.87 -16.16 -0.38
CA ALA A 160 -2.53 -15.54 0.89
C ALA A 160 -2.24 -16.60 1.94
N GLU A 161 -1.12 -16.46 2.64
CA GLU A 161 -0.78 -17.30 3.80
C GLU A 161 -1.85 -17.14 4.90
N PHE A 162 -2.32 -15.90 5.10
CA PHE A 162 -3.43 -15.56 5.97
C PHE A 162 -4.48 -14.78 5.18
N ARG A 163 -5.66 -15.39 5.06
CA ARG A 163 -6.68 -14.95 4.10
C ARG A 163 -7.70 -13.94 4.63
N VAL A 164 -7.74 -13.70 5.95
CA VAL A 164 -8.79 -12.90 6.59
C VAL A 164 -8.77 -11.46 6.11
N MET A 165 -7.60 -10.83 6.07
CA MET A 165 -7.43 -9.44 5.64
C MET A 165 -7.77 -9.19 4.17
N PRO A 166 -7.22 -9.94 3.20
CA PRO A 166 -7.60 -9.76 1.80
C PRO A 166 -9.08 -10.08 1.55
N GLN A 167 -9.64 -11.12 2.19
CA GLN A 167 -11.06 -11.42 2.07
C GLN A 167 -11.93 -10.27 2.61
N ALA A 168 -11.59 -9.72 3.78
CA ALA A 168 -12.32 -8.60 4.36
C ALA A 168 -12.30 -7.35 3.47
N ALA A 169 -11.19 -7.10 2.77
CA ALA A 169 -11.10 -6.04 1.77
C ALA A 169 -12.02 -6.32 0.56
N ILE A 170 -12.05 -7.54 0.04
CA ILE A 170 -12.91 -7.96 -1.08
C ILE A 170 -14.40 -7.82 -0.71
N ASP A 171 -14.78 -8.23 0.50
CA ASP A 171 -16.16 -8.19 0.98
C ASP A 171 -16.73 -6.76 1.06
N THR A 172 -15.89 -5.72 0.98
CA THR A 172 -16.35 -4.32 0.89
C THR A 172 -16.99 -3.97 -0.45
N GLY A 173 -16.81 -4.81 -1.48
CA GLY A 173 -17.20 -4.49 -2.86
C GLY A 173 -16.40 -3.35 -3.49
N CYS A 174 -15.34 -2.89 -2.83
CA CYS A 174 -14.54 -1.74 -3.25
C CYS A 174 -13.16 -2.12 -3.81
N VAL A 175 -12.92 -3.40 -4.13
CA VAL A 175 -11.68 -3.90 -4.73
C VAL A 175 -11.84 -4.00 -6.25
N ASP A 176 -10.96 -3.32 -7.01
CA ASP A 176 -10.95 -3.38 -8.48
C ASP A 176 -10.33 -4.68 -9.00
N PHE A 177 -9.26 -5.14 -8.36
CA PHE A 177 -8.50 -6.30 -8.81
C PHE A 177 -8.22 -7.25 -7.66
N VAL A 178 -8.61 -8.51 -7.83
CA VAL A 178 -8.18 -9.63 -6.98
C VAL A 178 -7.12 -10.40 -7.77
N LEU A 179 -5.88 -10.43 -7.25
CA LEU A 179 -4.75 -10.94 -8.00
C LEU A 179 -3.95 -11.97 -7.21
N PRO A 180 -3.57 -13.12 -7.80
CA PRO A 180 -2.59 -14.02 -7.23
C PRO A 180 -1.29 -13.29 -6.92
N LEU A 181 -0.64 -13.57 -5.78
CA LEU A 181 0.56 -12.86 -5.33
C LEU A 181 1.64 -12.74 -6.42
N GLY A 182 1.94 -13.84 -7.13
CA GLY A 182 2.94 -13.87 -8.20
C GLY A 182 2.55 -13.15 -9.49
N LYS A 183 1.35 -12.56 -9.57
CA LYS A 183 0.88 -11.75 -10.70
C LYS A 183 0.76 -10.27 -10.36
N MET A 184 0.86 -9.90 -9.08
CA MET A 184 0.67 -8.52 -8.64
C MET A 184 1.77 -7.58 -9.16
N GLY A 185 3.05 -7.99 -9.15
CA GLY A 185 4.15 -7.14 -9.61
C GLY A 185 4.09 -6.81 -11.11
N GLU A 186 3.77 -7.82 -11.93
CA GLU A 186 3.52 -7.68 -13.37
C GLU A 186 2.33 -6.75 -13.63
N ALA A 187 1.20 -6.99 -12.96
CA ALA A 187 -0.01 -6.18 -13.10
C ALA A 187 0.22 -4.72 -12.71
N LEU A 188 0.94 -4.46 -11.61
CA LEU A 188 1.32 -3.09 -11.23
C LEU A 188 2.17 -2.42 -12.31
N SER A 189 3.17 -3.13 -12.83
CA SER A 189 4.01 -2.58 -13.90
C SER A 189 3.20 -2.22 -15.14
N GLU A 190 2.21 -3.04 -15.51
CA GLU A 190 1.31 -2.72 -16.62
C GLU A 190 0.42 -1.49 -16.36
N LEU A 191 -0.17 -1.40 -15.15
CA LEU A 191 -1.01 -0.28 -14.76
C LEU A 191 -0.24 1.05 -14.83
N LEU A 192 1.02 1.04 -14.38
CA LEU A 192 1.91 2.20 -14.40
C LEU A 192 2.36 2.56 -15.83
N VAL A 193 2.62 1.58 -16.69
CA VAL A 193 3.04 1.83 -18.09
C VAL A 193 1.88 2.34 -18.95
N LYS A 194 0.66 1.82 -18.77
CA LYS A 194 -0.53 2.29 -19.49
C LYS A 194 -0.85 3.77 -19.18
N GLY A 195 -0.42 4.25 -18.01
CA GLY A 195 -0.43 5.67 -17.65
C GLY A 195 0.59 6.53 -18.40
N ASN A 196 1.81 5.99 -18.62
CA ASN A 196 2.95 6.72 -19.18
C ASN A 196 3.07 6.72 -20.71
N ARG A 197 2.41 5.81 -21.43
CA ARG A 197 2.47 5.78 -22.92
C ARG A 197 1.53 6.81 -23.56
N ARG A 198 1.96 8.07 -23.63
CA ARG A 198 1.54 9.01 -24.70
C ARG A 198 2.71 9.90 -25.13
N LYS A 199 3.15 9.71 -26.38
CA LYS A 199 3.68 10.81 -27.20
C LYS A 199 2.53 11.74 -27.57
#